data_AF-A0A970Z5Z7-F1
#
_entry.id   AF-A0A970Z5Z7-F1
#
_cell.length_a   1.000
_cell.length_b   1.000
_cell.length_c   1.000
_cell.angle_alpha   90.00
_cell.angle_beta   90.00
_cell.angle_gamma   90.00
#
_symmetry.space_group_name_H-M   'P 1'
#
loop_
_entity.id
_entity.type
_entity.pdbx_description
1 polymer ?
#
loop_
_entity_poly.entity_id
_entity_poly.type
_entity_poly.pdbx_seq_one_letter_code
_entity_poly.pdbx_strand_id
1 'polypeptide(L)'
;MINQWPGGFQGEVTVTAGTSAVNGWTVSWTFPDGQGIAQSWSASVTSSGSSVTATNMPWNGALGAGASAAFGFIGSWSGGNGVPTVSCTAS
;
A
#
# COMPACT_ATOMS: atom_id res chain seq x y z
N MET A 1 -4.26 9.23 -2.26
CA MET A 1 -4.69 9.66 -0.91
C MET A 1 -6.18 9.90 -0.97
N ILE A 2 -6.95 9.34 -0.03
CA ILE A 2 -8.41 9.43 -0.03
C ILE A 2 -8.96 10.37 1.04
N ASN A 3 -8.25 10.55 2.16
CA ASN A 3 -8.61 11.54 3.18
C ASN A 3 -7.37 11.96 4.00
N GLN A 4 -7.34 13.16 4.57
CA GLN A 4 -6.31 13.59 5.52
C GLN A 4 -6.87 14.47 6.63
N TRP A 5 -6.24 14.39 7.81
CA TRP A 5 -6.59 15.18 8.99
C TRP A 5 -5.31 15.59 9.74
N PRO A 6 -5.38 16.52 10.70
CA PRO A 6 -4.22 16.90 11.50
C PRO A 6 -3.61 15.68 12.19
N GLY A 7 -2.38 15.32 11.80
CA GLY A 7 -1.62 14.19 12.35
C GLY A 7 -1.89 12.82 11.71
N GLY A 8 -2.79 12.71 10.72
CA GLY A 8 -3.06 11.43 10.05
C GLY A 8 -3.60 11.54 8.63
N PHE A 9 -3.53 10.43 7.90
CA PHE A 9 -4.07 10.33 6.55
C PHE A 9 -4.54 8.91 6.24
N GLN A 10 -5.48 8.81 5.30
CA GLN A 10 -5.95 7.55 4.77
C GLN A 10 -5.50 7.41 3.31
N GLY A 11 -4.80 6.31 3.05
CA GLY A 11 -4.40 5.86 1.73
C GLY A 11 -5.23 4.67 1.29
N GLU A 12 -5.54 4.61 0.00
CA GLU A 12 -6.04 3.43 -0.67
C GLU A 12 -5.15 3.16 -1.88
N VAL A 13 -4.84 1.89 -2.10
CA VAL A 13 -3.97 1.41 -3.15
C VAL A 13 -4.71 0.33 -3.91
N THR A 14 -4.82 0.51 -5.22
CA THR A 14 -5.37 -0.49 -6.13
C THR A 14 -4.22 -1.18 -6.87
N VAL A 15 -4.11 -2.48 -6.67
CA VAL A 15 -3.18 -3.35 -7.38
C VAL A 15 -3.93 -3.97 -8.54
N THR A 16 -3.47 -3.74 -9.76
CA THR A 16 -4.05 -4.32 -10.97
C THR A 16 -3.06 -5.32 -11.57
N ALA A 17 -3.51 -6.56 -11.77
CA ALA A 17 -2.75 -7.55 -12.49
C ALA A 17 -2.64 -7.16 -13.97
N GLY A 18 -1.47 -7.36 -14.55
CA GLY A 18 -1.23 -7.09 -15.96
C GLY A 18 -1.92 -8.10 -16.88
N THR A 19 -1.22 -8.52 -17.92
CA THR A 19 -1.74 -9.48 -18.91
C THR A 19 -1.74 -10.93 -18.44
N SER A 20 -1.12 -11.22 -17.30
CA SER A 20 -1.01 -12.57 -16.72
C SER A 20 -1.68 -12.60 -15.35
N ALA A 21 -2.26 -13.76 -15.02
CA ALA A 21 -2.73 -13.99 -13.66
C ALA A 21 -1.54 -14.00 -12.68
N VAL A 22 -1.75 -13.45 -11.50
CA VAL A 22 -0.77 -13.38 -10.41
C VAL A 22 -1.36 -14.08 -9.20
N ASN A 23 -0.54 -14.80 -8.43
CA ASN A 23 -0.98 -15.51 -7.23
C ASN A 23 -0.61 -14.76 -5.95
N GLY A 24 0.28 -13.78 -6.07
CA GLY A 24 0.57 -12.82 -5.01
C GLY A 24 1.01 -11.48 -5.58
N TRP A 25 0.87 -10.45 -4.77
CA TRP A 25 1.35 -9.13 -5.08
C TRP A 25 2.02 -8.51 -3.86
N THR A 26 3.07 -7.75 -4.14
CA THR A 26 3.82 -6.99 -3.15
C THR A 26 3.97 -5.56 -3.65
N VAL A 27 3.53 -4.61 -2.84
CA VAL A 27 3.67 -3.18 -3.10
C VAL A 27 4.66 -2.63 -2.09
N SER A 28 5.68 -1.92 -2.56
CA SER A 28 6.63 -1.25 -1.69
C SER A 28 6.71 0.24 -2.03
N TRP A 29 6.84 1.08 -1.00
CA TRP A 29 7.00 2.51 -1.16
C TRP A 29 7.83 3.09 -0.03
N THR A 30 8.40 4.27 -0.26
CA THR A 30 9.19 4.98 0.74
C THR A 30 8.53 6.30 1.07
N PHE A 31 8.30 6.54 2.35
CA PHE A 31 7.78 7.80 2.86
C PHE A 31 8.87 8.87 2.92
N PRO A 32 8.71 10.01 2.23
CA PRO A 32 9.74 11.05 2.20
C PRO A 32 9.89 11.82 3.52
N ASP A 33 8.79 11.98 4.26
CA ASP A 33 8.72 12.96 5.37
C ASP A 33 8.55 12.31 6.75
N GLY A 34 9.07 11.09 6.92
CA GLY A 34 8.97 10.36 8.19
C GLY A 34 7.55 9.92 8.54
N GLN A 35 6.67 9.79 7.53
CA GLN A 35 5.33 9.24 7.73
C GLN A 35 5.44 7.78 8.23
N GLY A 36 4.50 7.38 9.07
CA GLY A 36 4.38 6.02 9.59
C GLY A 36 3.05 5.39 9.24
N ILE A 37 2.91 4.08 9.43
CA ILE A 37 1.62 3.38 9.29
C ILE A 37 1.11 3.03 10.68
N ALA A 38 -0.12 3.45 10.95
CA ALA A 38 -0.82 3.17 12.19
C ALA A 38 -1.75 1.95 12.06
N GLN A 39 -2.48 1.85 10.95
CA GLN A 39 -3.38 0.72 10.69
C GLN A 39 -3.41 0.38 9.20
N SER A 40 -3.71 -0.88 8.89
CA SER A 40 -3.95 -1.35 7.52
C SER A 40 -5.05 -2.40 7.49
N TRP A 41 -5.69 -2.56 6.34
CA TRP A 41 -6.69 -3.61 6.11
C TRP A 41 -6.58 -4.11 4.68
N SER A 42 -7.02 -5.35 4.45
CA SER A 42 -6.94 -6.02 3.14
C SER A 42 -5.52 -6.16 2.58
N ALA A 43 -4.50 -5.94 3.40
CA ALA A 43 -3.10 -6.20 3.10
C ALA A 43 -2.33 -6.41 4.41
N SER A 44 -1.24 -7.17 4.35
CA SER A 44 -0.27 -7.24 5.44
C SER A 44 0.80 -6.18 5.20
N VAL A 45 0.76 -5.11 5.97
CA VAL A 45 1.67 -3.97 5.81
C VAL A 45 2.72 -3.97 6.90
N THR A 46 3.98 -3.93 6.50
CA THR A 46 5.14 -3.84 7.40
C THR A 46 5.95 -2.60 7.04
N SER A 47 6.47 -1.90 8.05
CA SER A 47 7.28 -0.69 7.88
C SER A 47 8.63 -0.86 8.58
N SER A 48 9.71 -0.50 7.89
CA SER A 48 11.07 -0.46 8.43
C SER A 48 11.67 0.92 8.16
N GLY A 49 11.70 1.75 9.20
CA GLY A 49 12.02 3.17 9.06
C GLY A 49 11.02 3.85 8.11
N SER A 50 11.53 4.44 7.03
CA SER A 50 10.72 5.11 6.00
C SER A 50 10.19 4.17 4.92
N SER A 51 10.68 2.93 4.85
CA SER A 51 10.30 1.97 3.81
C SER A 51 9.12 1.14 4.27
N VAL A 52 8.09 1.05 3.42
CA VAL A 52 6.89 0.26 3.66
C VAL A 52 6.77 -0.82 2.61
N THR A 53 6.37 -2.01 3.05
CA THR A 53 6.03 -3.15 2.20
C THR A 53 4.65 -3.66 2.58
N ALA A 54 3.72 -3.65 1.63
CA ALA A 54 2.41 -4.25 1.71
C ALA A 54 2.36 -5.53 0.86
N THR A 55 1.97 -6.63 1.47
CA THR A 55 1.73 -7.90 0.77
C THR A 55 0.25 -8.26 0.80
N ASN A 56 -0.18 -9.02 -0.22
CA ASN A 56 -1.54 -9.53 -0.27
C ASN A 56 -1.87 -10.42 0.94
N MET A 57 -3.15 -10.49 1.27
CA MET A 57 -3.70 -11.50 2.15
C MET A 57 -3.96 -12.81 1.37
N PRO A 58 -4.11 -13.96 2.04
CA PRO A 58 -4.35 -15.24 1.37
C PRO A 58 -5.58 -15.27 0.47
N TRP A 59 -6.57 -14.42 0.74
CA TRP A 59 -7.86 -14.37 0.03
C TRP A 59 -7.92 -13.33 -1.10
N ASN A 60 -6.93 -12.43 -1.24
CA ASN A 60 -6.88 -11.42 -2.31
C ASN A 60 -5.54 -11.37 -3.06
N GLY A 61 -4.73 -12.42 -2.95
CA GLY A 61 -3.49 -12.57 -3.72
C GLY A 61 -3.71 -13.02 -5.16
N ALA A 62 -4.69 -13.91 -5.37
CA ALA A 62 -5.00 -14.44 -6.68
C ALA A 62 -5.81 -13.42 -7.50
N LEU A 63 -5.16 -12.79 -8.47
CA LEU A 63 -5.78 -11.89 -9.43
C LEU A 63 -5.64 -12.47 -10.83
N GLY A 64 -6.76 -12.67 -11.52
CA GLY A 64 -6.75 -13.00 -12.95
C GLY A 64 -6.14 -11.87 -13.78
N ALA A 65 -5.81 -12.14 -15.04
CA ALA A 65 -5.33 -11.10 -15.96
C ALA A 65 -6.33 -9.93 -16.04
N GLY A 66 -5.87 -8.70 -15.82
CA GLY A 66 -6.70 -7.50 -15.76
C GLY A 66 -7.57 -7.35 -14.51
N ALA A 67 -7.52 -8.29 -13.55
CA ALA A 67 -8.24 -8.17 -12.28
C ALA A 67 -7.47 -7.25 -11.31
N SER A 68 -8.20 -6.68 -10.35
CA SER A 68 -7.63 -5.75 -9.37
C SER A 68 -8.02 -6.09 -7.94
N ALA A 69 -7.08 -5.93 -7.01
CA ALA A 69 -7.33 -5.89 -5.58
C ALA A 69 -7.14 -4.46 -5.06
N ALA A 70 -7.90 -4.07 -4.04
CA ALA A 70 -7.68 -2.82 -3.33
C ALA A 70 -7.36 -3.09 -1.86
N PHE A 71 -6.46 -2.31 -1.30
CA PHE A 71 -6.18 -2.29 0.13
C PHE A 71 -6.07 -0.86 0.63
N GLY A 72 -6.34 -0.67 1.91
CA GLY A 72 -6.28 0.63 2.55
C GLY A 72 -5.37 0.63 3.76
N PHE A 73 -4.89 1.83 4.09
CA PHE A 73 -4.09 2.06 5.27
C PHE A 73 -4.34 3.44 5.85
N ILE A 74 -4.15 3.56 7.16
CA ILE A 74 -4.10 4.82 7.87
C ILE A 74 -2.65 5.06 8.27
N GLY A 75 -2.09 6.15 7.77
CA GLY A 75 -0.77 6.64 8.15
C GLY A 75 -0.82 7.83 9.08
N SER A 76 0.26 8.04 9.81
CA SER A 76 0.51 9.23 10.62
C SER A 76 1.63 10.06 10.00
N TRP A 77 1.58 11.38 10.19
CA TRP A 77 2.59 12.31 9.69
C TRP A 77 2.86 13.40 10.73
N SER A 78 4.11 13.85 10.83
CA SER A 78 4.54 14.90 11.76
C SER A 78 5.32 16.00 11.02
N GLY A 79 4.62 16.79 10.21
CA GLY A 79 5.18 17.94 9.49
C GLY A 79 4.81 17.99 8.01
N GLY A 80 5.35 17.07 7.21
CA GLY A 80 5.08 16.96 5.77
C GLY A 80 4.30 15.69 5.41
N ASN A 81 3.54 15.74 4.32
CA ASN A 81 2.86 14.57 3.76
C ASN A 81 3.09 14.48 2.25
N GLY A 82 4.36 14.39 1.86
CA GLY A 82 4.76 14.18 0.48
C GLY A 82 4.23 12.85 -0.06
N VAL A 83 3.82 12.85 -1.33
CA VAL A 83 3.35 11.64 -2.02
C VAL A 83 4.54 10.68 -2.19
N PRO A 84 4.49 9.46 -1.63
CA PRO A 84 5.58 8.50 -1.76
C PRO A 84 5.65 7.95 -3.19
N THR A 85 6.87 7.64 -3.63
CA THR A 85 7.08 6.88 -4.86
C THR A 85 6.72 5.42 -4.60
N VAL A 86 5.80 4.87 -5.40
CA VAL A 86 5.30 3.49 -5.24
C VAL A 86 5.92 2.59 -6.31
N SER A 87 6.39 1.43 -5.89
CA SER A 87 6.85 0.33 -6.74
C SER A 87 5.96 -0.89 -6.48
N CYS A 88 5.44 -1.49 -7.56
CA CYS A 88 4.60 -2.69 -7.47
C CYS A 88 5.31 -3.85 -8.14
N THR A 89 5.44 -4.98 -7.44
CA THR A 89 5.97 -6.23 -7.98
C THR A 89 4.93 -7.33 -7.78
N ALA A 90 4.60 -8.05 -8.84
CA ALA A 90 3.69 -9.20 -8.77
C ALA A 90 4.47 -10.52 -8.96
N SER A 91 3.97 -11.58 -8.33
CA SER A 91 4.59 -12.92 -8.30
C SER A 91 3.60 -14.03 -8.60
#